data_AF-A0A226BUP1-F1
#
_entry.id   AF-A0A226BUP1-F1
#
_cell.length_a   1.000
_cell.length_b   1.000
_cell.length_c   1.000
_cell.angle_alpha   90.00
_cell.angle_beta   90.00
_cell.angle_gamma   90.00
#
_symmetry.space_group_name_H-M   'P 1'
#
loop_
_entity.id
_entity.type
_entity.pdbx_description
1 polymer ?
#
loop_
_entity_poly.entity_id
_entity_poly.type
_entity_poly.pdbx_seq_one_letter_code
_entity_poly.pdbx_strand_id
1 'polypeptide(L)'
;DRMVQQSLVQVLQPIFEPIFSDSSFGFRPNRNAQQAIKRSKEYYEQGYKYTVDIDLAKYFDTVNHDLLIGMVREQVKDETIIRLIRK
;
A
#
# COMPACT_ATOMS: atom_id res chain seq x y z
N ASP A 1 17.71 13.11 -1.90
CA ASP A 1 17.03 11.82 -1.70
C ASP A 1 15.53 11.85 -1.99
N ARG A 2 14.73 12.66 -1.27
CA ARG A 2 13.26 12.76 -1.48
C ARG A 2 12.81 12.96 -2.93
N MET A 3 13.55 13.74 -3.73
CA MET A 3 13.23 13.92 -5.16
C MET A 3 13.35 12.60 -5.94
N VAL A 4 14.40 11.83 -5.70
CA VAL A 4 14.63 10.53 -6.36
C VAL A 4 13.56 9.52 -5.92
N GLN A 5 13.26 9.48 -4.62
CA GLN A 5 12.18 8.64 -4.09
C GLN A 5 10.83 9.03 -4.70
N GLN A 6 10.54 10.32 -4.86
CA GLN A 6 9.29 10.77 -5.48
C GLN A 6 9.22 10.39 -6.97
N SER A 7 10.32 10.53 -7.71
CA SER A 7 10.39 10.06 -9.10
C SER A 7 10.15 8.56 -9.20
N LEU A 8 10.70 7.79 -8.26
CA LEU A 8 10.49 6.35 -8.20
C LEU A 8 9.02 6.02 -7.93
N VAL A 9 8.38 6.71 -6.98
CA VAL A 9 6.94 6.55 -6.71
C VAL A 9 6.12 6.83 -7.97
N GLN A 10 6.42 7.89 -8.73
CA GLN A 10 5.68 8.19 -9.96
C GLN A 10 5.77 7.07 -11.01
N VAL A 11 6.90 6.35 -11.07
CA VAL A 11 7.09 5.21 -11.98
C VAL A 11 6.41 3.94 -11.46
N LEU A 12 6.52 3.68 -10.16
CA LEU A 12 5.97 2.46 -9.55
C LEU A 12 4.46 2.51 -9.35
N GLN A 13 3.92 3.67 -8.99
CA GLN A 13 2.50 3.86 -8.69
C GLN A 13 1.56 3.35 -9.80
N PRO A 14 1.73 3.64 -11.11
CA PRO A 14 0.85 3.10 -12.15
C PRO A 14 0.95 1.58 -12.31
N ILE A 15 2.04 0.94 -11.86
CA ILE A 15 2.22 -0.51 -11.89
C ILE A 15 1.47 -1.16 -10.72
N PHE A 16 1.57 -0.58 -9.52
CA PHE A 16 0.95 -1.14 -8.31
C PHE A 16 -0.52 -0.72 -8.11
N GLU A 17 -0.93 0.43 -8.63
CA GLU A 17 -2.30 0.93 -8.42
C GLU A 17 -3.41 -0.02 -8.89
N PRO A 18 -3.30 -0.71 -10.05
CA PRO A 18 -4.32 -1.65 -10.52
C PRO A 18 -4.42 -2.95 -9.70
N ILE A 19 -3.38 -3.32 -8.95
CA ILE A 19 -3.36 -4.57 -8.17
C ILE A 19 -3.78 -4.38 -6.71
N PHE A 20 -3.84 -3.13 -6.23
CA PHE A 20 -4.32 -2.85 -4.89
C PHE A 20 -5.81 -3.10 -4.75
N SER A 21 -6.19 -3.76 -3.66
CA SER A 21 -7.60 -3.99 -3.30
C SER A 21 -8.41 -2.69 -3.31
N ASP A 22 -9.66 -2.75 -3.78
CA ASP A 22 -10.60 -1.63 -3.69
C ASP A 22 -10.91 -1.20 -2.26
N SER A 23 -10.68 -2.09 -1.28
CA SER A 23 -10.84 -1.78 0.15
C SER A 23 -9.56 -1.19 0.78
N SER A 24 -8.52 -0.92 -0.03
CA SER A 24 -7.31 -0.20 0.42
C SER A 24 -7.42 1.29 0.10
N PHE A 25 -7.43 2.12 1.15
CA PHE A 25 -7.66 3.56 1.03
C PHE A 25 -6.45 4.44 1.40
N GLY A 26 -5.44 3.87 2.06
CA GLY A 26 -4.27 4.60 2.55
C GLY A 26 -3.24 4.88 1.45
N PHE A 27 -2.63 6.07 1.48
CA PHE A 27 -1.47 6.45 0.64
C PHE A 27 -1.64 6.25 -0.88
N ARG A 28 -2.88 6.27 -1.38
CA ARG A 28 -3.22 6.04 -2.78
C ARG A 28 -3.77 7.30 -3.46
N PRO A 29 -3.51 7.48 -4.76
CA PRO A 29 -4.12 8.55 -5.53
C PRO A 29 -5.65 8.43 -5.51
N ASN A 30 -6.35 9.57 -5.39
CA ASN A 30 -7.82 9.63 -5.43
C ASN A 30 -8.54 8.77 -4.36
N ARG A 31 -7.82 8.34 -3.32
CA ARG A 31 -8.36 7.63 -2.15
C ARG A 31 -8.11 8.43 -0.88
N ASN A 32 -9.04 8.36 0.07
CA ASN A 32 -8.91 9.08 1.33
C ASN A 32 -9.62 8.37 2.50
N ALA A 33 -9.36 8.83 3.72
CA ALA A 33 -9.93 8.25 4.94
C ALA A 33 -11.47 8.35 5.00
N GLN A 34 -12.07 9.39 4.42
CA GLN A 34 -13.53 9.53 4.41
C GLN A 34 -14.21 8.42 3.59
N GLN A 35 -13.61 8.00 2.48
CA GLN A 35 -14.09 6.86 1.70
C GLN A 35 -14.04 5.55 2.51
N ALA A 36 -12.98 5.34 3.30
CA ALA A 36 -12.87 4.18 4.19
C ALA A 36 -14.02 4.17 5.23
N ILE A 37 -14.28 5.31 5.87
CA ILE A 37 -15.39 5.45 6.83
C ILE A 37 -16.74 5.16 6.17
N LYS A 38 -16.96 5.72 4.96
CA LYS A 38 -18.19 5.46 4.21
C LYS A 38 -18.37 3.97 3.93
N ARG A 39 -17.30 3.28 3.52
CA ARG A 39 -17.33 1.84 3.26
C ARG A 39 -17.64 1.03 4.52
N SER A 40 -17.05 1.38 5.66
CA SER A 40 -17.37 0.75 6.95
C SER A 40 -18.83 0.98 7.35
N LYS A 41 -19.38 2.17 7.09
CA LYS A 41 -20.80 2.46 7.33
C LYS A 41 -21.71 1.60 6.46
N GLU A 42 -21.39 1.40 5.17
CA GLU A 42 -22.15 0.52 4.28
C GLU A 42 -22.21 -0.92 4.82
N TYR A 43 -21.10 -1.45 5.35
CA TYR A 43 -21.11 -2.78 5.99
C TYR A 43 -21.98 -2.82 7.24
N TYR A 44 -21.91 -1.78 8.08
CA TYR A 44 -22.77 -1.70 9.25
C TYR A 44 -24.26 -1.69 8.88
N GLU A 45 -24.65 -0.96 7.82
CA GLU A 45 -26.02 -0.90 7.32
C GLU A 45 -26.48 -2.24 6.72
N GLN A 46 -25.57 -3.03 6.15
CA GLN A 46 -25.84 -4.40 5.67
C GLN A 46 -25.99 -5.45 6.79
N GLY A 47 -25.77 -5.07 8.05
CA GLY A 47 -25.94 -5.96 9.20
C GLY A 47 -24.65 -6.51 9.80
N TYR A 48 -23.47 -6.14 9.29
CA TYR A 48 -22.19 -6.48 9.89
C TYR A 48 -21.94 -5.58 11.11
N LYS A 49 -22.41 -5.99 12.28
CA LYS A 49 -22.41 -5.17 13.51
C LYS A 49 -21.15 -5.28 14.37
N TYR A 50 -20.26 -6.21 14.05
CA TYR A 50 -19.03 -6.44 14.79
C TYR A 50 -17.83 -6.12 13.91
N THR A 51 -16.84 -5.43 14.49
CA THR A 51 -15.58 -5.08 13.84
C THR A 51 -14.44 -5.79 14.53
N VAL A 52 -13.48 -6.27 13.74
CA VAL A 52 -12.21 -6.79 14.24
C VAL A 52 -11.16 -5.74 13.94
N ASP A 53 -10.65 -5.10 14.99
CA ASP A 53 -9.59 -4.10 14.88
C ASP A 53 -8.23 -4.79 14.97
N ILE A 54 -7.41 -4.61 13.93
CA ILE A 54 -6.07 -5.23 13.83
C ILE A 54 -5.12 -4.11 13.46
N ASP A 55 -4.15 -3.85 14.34
CA ASP A 55 -3.07 -2.90 14.10
C ASP A 55 -1.70 -3.59 14.21
N LEU A 56 -0.77 -3.17 13.35
CA LEU A 56 0.60 -3.67 13.33
C LEU A 56 1.51 -2.67 14.02
N ALA A 57 1.92 -2.97 15.25
CA ALA A 57 2.84 -2.13 15.99
C ALA A 57 4.19 -1.99 15.24
N LYS A 58 4.63 -0.74 15.04
CA LYS A 58 5.93 -0.42 14.39
C LYS A 58 6.10 -1.11 13.03
N TYR A 59 5.07 -1.11 12.20
CA TYR A 59 5.07 -1.76 10.89
C TYR A 59 6.35 -1.46 10.07
N PHE A 60 6.72 -0.18 9.95
CA PHE A 60 7.90 0.22 9.17
C PHE A 60 9.24 -0.19 9.79
N ASP A 61 9.31 -0.38 11.11
CA ASP A 61 10.54 -0.81 11.78
C ASP A 61 10.70 -2.35 11.79
N THR A 62 9.59 -3.08 11.63
CA THR A 62 9.54 -4.55 11.78
C THR A 62 9.38 -5.29 10.45
N VAL A 63 9.14 -4.57 9.36
CA VAL A 63 8.98 -5.17 8.03
C VAL A 63 10.28 -5.85 7.59
N ASN A 64 10.18 -7.12 7.19
CA ASN A 64 11.32 -7.83 6.62
C ASN A 64 11.59 -7.31 5.21
N HIS A 65 12.74 -6.66 5.03
CA HIS A 65 13.14 -6.07 3.75
C HIS A 65 13.29 -7.08 2.62
N ASP A 66 13.72 -8.32 2.89
CA ASP A 66 13.87 -9.34 1.84
C ASP A 66 12.50 -9.82 1.35
N LEU A 67 11.51 -9.95 2.26
CA LEU A 67 10.13 -10.23 1.87
C LEU A 67 9.52 -9.09 1.07
N LEU A 68 9.72 -7.83 1.51
CA LEU A 68 9.23 -6.65 0.79
C LEU A 68 9.80 -6.60 -0.64
N ILE A 69 11.11 -6.77 -0.79
CA ILE A 69 11.75 -6.78 -2.11
C ILE A 69 11.28 -7.98 -2.94
N GLY A 70 11.05 -9.14 -2.32
CA GLY A 70 10.43 -10.30 -2.96
C GLY A 70 9.09 -9.95 -3.62
N MET A 71 8.19 -9.30 -2.88
CA MET A 71 6.89 -8.87 -3.40
C MET A 71 7.02 -7.83 -4.51
N VAL A 72 7.93 -6.85 -4.37
CA VAL A 72 8.15 -5.84 -5.43
C VAL A 72 8.66 -6.50 -6.72
N ARG A 73 9.52 -7.52 -6.61
CA ARG A 73 10.06 -8.27 -7.75
C ARG A 73 9.00 -9.06 -8.53
N GLU A 74 7.84 -9.34 -7.94
CA GLU A 74 6.75 -9.98 -8.67
C GLU A 74 6.26 -9.07 -9.80
N GLN A 75 6.19 -7.76 -9.54
CA GLN A 75 5.68 -6.75 -10.46
C GLN A 75 6.78 -6.02 -11.25
N VAL A 76 7.98 -5.87 -10.67
CA VAL A 76 9.09 -5.11 -11.25
C VAL A 76 10.30 -6.02 -11.46
N LYS A 77 10.69 -6.25 -12.72
CA LYS A 77 11.84 -7.10 -13.08
C LYS A 77 13.16 -6.33 -13.27
N ASP A 78 13.12 -5.00 -13.25
CA ASP A 78 14.31 -4.18 -13.43
C ASP A 78 15.17 -4.16 -12.15
N GLU A 79 16.32 -4.84 -12.20
CA GLU A 79 17.24 -4.93 -11.07
C GLU A 79 17.87 -3.57 -10.68
N THR A 80 17.88 -2.58 -11.56
CA THR A 80 18.34 -1.22 -11.24
C THR A 80 17.37 -0.55 -10.29
N ILE A 81 16.06 -0.67 -10.57
CA ILE A 81 14.99 -0.14 -9.72
C ILE A 81 15.01 -0.86 -8.37
N ILE A 82 15.13 -2.18 -8.35
CA ILE A 82 15.20 -2.96 -7.10
C ILE A 82 16.39 -2.54 -6.24
N ARG A 83 17.57 -2.31 -6.86
CA ARG A 83 18.74 -1.81 -6.14
C ARG A 83 18.54 -0.40 -5.58
N LEU A 84 17.80 0.46 -6.28
CA LEU A 84 17.47 1.81 -5.79
C LEU A 84 16.50 1.79 -4.60
N ILE A 85 15.55 0.85 -4.57
CA ILE A 85 14.61 0.70 -3.44
C ILE A 85 15.33 0.17 -2.19
N ARG A 86 16.33 -0.70 -2.37
CA ARG A 86 17.09 -1.29 -1.27
C ARG A 86 18.13 -0.34 -0.65
N LYS A 87 18.48 0.74 -1.36
CA LYS A 87 19.55 1.66 -0.97
C LYS A 87 19.02 2.74 -0.03
#